data_AF-A0A098B393-F1
#
_entry.id   AF-A0A098B393-F1
#
_cell.length_a   1.000
_cell.length_b   1.000
_cell.length_c   1.000
_cell.angle_alpha   90.00
_cell.angle_beta   90.00
_cell.angle_gamma   90.00
#
_symmetry.space_group_name_H-M   'P 1'
#
loop_
_entity.id
_entity.type
_entity.pdbx_description
1 polymer ?
#
loop_
_entity_poly.entity_id
_entity_poly.type
_entity_poly.pdbx_seq_one_letter_code
_entity_poly.pdbx_strand_id
1 'polypeptide(L)'
;MDFTEEQQQYIDNLIAETKTKWETEVLAPIQSQVKELEKFKPAEKSDKEKEIEAKEKELFDREKSLILRDRGLRDFEDFFVVSDLKELDKQIEKFNKILEAKKLNNSYVPEGHKATDAYTHAKQNKDTLGMVKALFNK
;
A
#
# COMPACT_ATOMS: atom_id res chain seq x y z
N MET A 1 -43.92 41.43 -38.38
CA MET A 1 -43.00 42.49 -38.86
C MET A 1 -42.11 41.79 -39.85
N ASP A 2 -42.31 42.05 -41.13
CA ASP A 2 -41.45 41.53 -42.18
C ASP A 2 -40.37 42.57 -42.47
N PHE A 3 -39.12 42.12 -42.51
CA PHE A 3 -38.00 42.95 -42.88
C PHE A 3 -38.09 43.32 -44.37
N THR A 4 -37.66 44.51 -44.74
CA THR A 4 -37.50 44.85 -46.16
C THR A 4 -36.40 43.97 -46.77
N GLU A 5 -36.39 43.78 -48.09
CA GLU A 5 -35.39 42.95 -48.77
C GLU A 5 -33.94 43.39 -48.46
N GLU A 6 -33.70 44.70 -48.39
CA GLU A 6 -32.40 45.27 -48.01
C GLU A 6 -32.02 44.98 -46.55
N GLN A 7 -33.00 45.02 -45.63
CA GLN A 7 -32.80 44.66 -44.23
C GLN A 7 -32.50 43.17 -44.08
N GLN A 8 -33.17 42.32 -44.86
CA GLN A 8 -32.93 40.89 -44.86
C GLN A 8 -31.53 40.56 -45.39
N GLN A 9 -31.10 41.17 -46.50
CA GLN A 9 -29.74 40.99 -47.02
C GLN A 9 -28.66 41.45 -46.03
N TYR A 10 -28.89 42.56 -45.32
CA TYR A 10 -27.96 43.03 -44.28
C TYR A 10 -27.87 42.04 -43.10
N ILE A 11 -29.01 41.51 -42.65
CA ILE A 11 -29.06 40.48 -41.60
C ILE A 11 -28.35 39.20 -42.04
N ASP A 12 -28.59 38.75 -43.27
CA ASP A 12 -27.97 37.53 -43.81
C ASP A 12 -26.45 37.68 -43.90
N ASN A 13 -25.96 38.84 -44.33
CA ASN A 13 -24.53 39.15 -44.37
C ASN A 13 -23.91 39.16 -42.96
N LEU A 14 -24.57 39.79 -41.99
CA LEU A 14 -24.11 39.79 -40.60
C LEU A 14 -24.04 38.37 -40.02
N ILE A 15 -25.02 37.53 -40.32
CA ILE A 15 -25.05 36.12 -39.88
C ILE A 15 -23.89 35.36 -40.53
N ALA A 16 -23.65 35.55 -41.83
CA ALA A 16 -22.57 34.89 -42.55
C ALA A 16 -21.18 35.30 -42.03
N GLU A 17 -20.97 36.60 -41.79
CA GLU A 17 -19.73 37.12 -41.21
C GLU A 17 -19.51 36.60 -39.79
N THR A 18 -20.54 36.66 -38.94
CA THR A 18 -20.47 36.19 -37.56
C THR A 18 -20.19 34.68 -37.49
N LYS A 19 -20.82 33.90 -38.37
CA LYS A 19 -20.57 32.46 -38.48
C LYS A 19 -19.13 32.18 -38.90
N THR A 20 -18.65 32.88 -39.93
CA THR A 20 -17.26 32.74 -40.41
C THR A 20 -16.27 33.09 -39.30
N LYS A 21 -16.54 34.16 -38.55
CA LYS A 21 -15.72 34.57 -37.41
C LYS A 21 -15.71 33.52 -36.31
N TRP A 22 -16.87 32.95 -35.97
CA TRP A 22 -16.97 31.91 -34.95
C TRP A 22 -16.23 30.62 -35.36
N GLU A 23 -16.39 30.19 -36.61
CA GLU A 23 -15.72 29.00 -37.14
C GLU A 23 -14.19 29.15 -37.12
N THR A 24 -13.68 30.33 -37.46
CA THR A 24 -12.23 30.59 -37.57
C THR A 24 -11.57 30.96 -36.25
N GLU A 25 -12.19 31.84 -35.44
CA GLU A 25 -11.57 32.36 -34.21
C GLU A 25 -11.86 31.49 -32.99
N VAL A 26 -12.94 30.69 -33.01
CA VAL A 26 -13.36 29.90 -31.83
C VAL A 26 -13.27 28.40 -32.12
N LEU A 27 -13.95 27.91 -33.16
CA LEU A 27 -14.06 26.47 -33.40
C LEU A 27 -12.72 25.85 -33.81
N ALA A 28 -12.02 26.44 -34.80
CA ALA A 28 -10.76 25.89 -35.29
C ALA A 28 -9.65 25.81 -34.22
N PRO A 29 -9.44 26.84 -33.37
CA PRO A 29 -8.48 26.76 -32.27
C PRO A 29 -8.85 25.69 -31.23
N ILE A 30 -10.13 25.58 -30.86
CA ILE A 30 -10.58 24.54 -29.91
C ILE A 30 -10.34 23.15 -30.50
N GLN A 31 -10.68 22.92 -31.76
CA GLN A 31 -10.42 21.63 -32.42
C GLN A 31 -8.93 21.31 -32.49
N SER A 32 -8.07 22.32 -32.71
CA SER A 32 -6.61 22.14 -32.67
C SER A 32 -6.14 21.75 -31.27
N GLN A 33 -6.61 22.44 -30.23
CA GLN A 33 -6.27 22.14 -28.84
C GLN A 33 -6.75 20.75 -28.43
N VAL A 34 -7.96 20.34 -28.84
CA VAL A 34 -8.47 18.98 -28.59
C VAL A 34 -7.56 17.93 -29.23
N LYS A 35 -7.16 18.12 -30.50
CA LYS A 35 -6.23 17.19 -31.17
C LYS A 35 -4.86 17.13 -30.52
N GLU A 36 -4.38 18.23 -29.95
CA GLU A 36 -3.13 18.23 -29.17
C GLU A 36 -3.30 17.47 -27.86
N LEU A 37 -4.43 17.67 -27.17
CA LEU A 37 -4.74 17.01 -25.89
C LEU A 37 -5.01 15.51 -26.05
N GLU A 38 -5.61 15.09 -27.16
CA GLU A 38 -5.86 13.67 -27.47
C GLU A 38 -4.58 12.83 -27.47
N LYS A 39 -3.42 13.42 -27.78
CA LYS A 39 -2.11 12.74 -27.73
C LYS A 39 -1.69 12.33 -26.31
N PHE A 40 -2.25 13.00 -25.30
CA PHE A 40 -2.00 12.68 -23.89
C PHE A 40 -3.03 11.72 -23.31
N LYS A 41 -4.03 11.29 -24.09
CA LYS A 41 -4.96 10.26 -23.65
C LYS A 41 -4.15 8.97 -23.42
N PRO A 42 -4.21 8.37 -22.22
CA PRO A 42 -3.59 7.07 -21.99
C PRO A 42 -4.09 6.09 -23.05
N ALA A 43 -3.17 5.31 -23.63
CA ALA A 43 -3.55 4.25 -24.55
C ALA A 43 -4.57 3.35 -23.84
N GLU A 44 -5.72 3.15 -24.47
CA GLU A 44 -6.69 2.20 -23.94
C GLU A 44 -6.06 0.82 -23.98
N LYS A 45 -5.82 0.24 -22.80
CA LYS A 45 -5.27 -1.10 -22.68
C LYS A 45 -6.14 -2.04 -23.50
N SER A 46 -5.51 -2.85 -24.34
CA SER A 46 -6.18 -3.93 -25.06
C SER A 46 -6.87 -4.86 -24.07
N ASP A 47 -7.94 -5.54 -24.48
CA ASP A 47 -8.58 -6.57 -23.66
C ASP A 47 -7.59 -7.64 -23.21
N LYS A 48 -6.59 -7.96 -24.04
CA LYS A 48 -5.49 -8.86 -23.68
C LYS A 48 -4.60 -8.31 -22.57
N GLU A 49 -4.31 -7.03 -22.57
CA GLU A 49 -3.47 -6.39 -21.54
C GLU A 49 -4.21 -6.31 -20.20
N LYS A 50 -5.52 -6.04 -20.23
CA LYS A 50 -6.37 -6.09 -19.03
C LYS A 50 -6.44 -7.51 -18.46
N GLU A 51 -6.54 -8.53 -19.31
CA GLU A 51 -6.55 -9.93 -18.89
C GLU A 51 -5.22 -10.35 -18.25
N ILE A 52 -4.09 -9.91 -18.83
CA ILE A 52 -2.75 -10.16 -18.27
C ILE A 52 -2.60 -9.48 -16.90
N GLU A 53 -2.96 -8.20 -16.79
CA GLU A 53 -2.89 -7.45 -15.53
C GLU A 53 -3.75 -8.09 -14.43
N ALA A 54 -4.94 -8.58 -14.78
CA ALA A 54 -5.80 -9.30 -13.84
C ALA A 54 -5.15 -10.61 -13.35
N LYS A 55 -4.53 -11.37 -14.26
CA LYS A 55 -3.82 -12.61 -13.92
C LYS A 55 -2.58 -12.35 -13.07
N GLU A 56 -1.81 -11.31 -13.38
CA GLU A 56 -0.64 -10.91 -12.59
C GLU A 56 -1.04 -10.54 -11.15
N LYS A 57 -2.13 -9.79 -11.00
CA LYS A 57 -2.68 -9.46 -9.68
C LYS A 57 -3.13 -10.72 -8.92
N GLU A 58 -3.86 -11.63 -9.58
CA GLU A 58 -4.30 -12.87 -8.96
C GLU A 58 -3.11 -13.74 -8.50
N LEU A 59 -2.07 -13.84 -9.33
CA LEU A 59 -0.85 -14.58 -8.99
C LEU A 59 -0.14 -13.95 -7.80
N PHE A 60 -0.01 -12.63 -7.77
CA PHE A 60 0.59 -11.91 -6.67
C PHE A 60 -0.18 -12.11 -5.35
N ASP A 61 -1.51 -11.96 -5.39
CA ASP A 61 -2.36 -12.15 -4.21
C ASP A 61 -2.25 -13.59 -3.69
N ARG A 62 -2.21 -14.58 -4.59
CA ARG A 62 -2.01 -15.99 -4.22
C ARG A 62 -0.64 -16.22 -3.59
N GLU A 63 0.41 -15.68 -4.17
CA GLU A 63 1.78 -15.83 -3.66
C GLU A 63 1.93 -15.18 -2.28
N LYS A 64 1.40 -13.98 -2.11
CA LYS A 64 1.32 -13.30 -0.80
C LYS A 64 0.62 -14.18 0.24
N SER A 65 -0.56 -14.72 -0.08
CA SER A 65 -1.33 -15.56 0.83
C SER A 65 -0.57 -16.82 1.24
N LEU A 66 0.13 -17.46 0.29
CA LEU A 66 0.97 -18.62 0.55
C LEU A 66 2.13 -18.29 1.50
N ILE A 67 2.87 -17.20 1.23
CA ILE A 67 3.98 -16.77 2.09
C ILE A 67 3.50 -16.49 3.50
N LEU A 68 2.39 -15.74 3.66
CA LEU A 68 1.84 -15.42 4.96
C LEU A 68 1.39 -16.66 5.71
N ARG A 69 0.74 -17.62 5.02
CA ARG A 69 0.36 -18.90 5.61
C ARG A 69 1.58 -19.70 6.08
N ASP A 70 2.61 -19.80 5.26
CA ASP A 70 3.83 -20.56 5.57
C ASP A 70 4.61 -19.92 6.74
N ARG A 71 4.43 -18.62 6.97
CA ARG A 71 4.96 -17.88 8.14
C ARG A 71 4.02 -17.88 9.35
N GLY A 72 2.86 -18.54 9.29
CA GLY A 72 1.88 -18.57 10.38
C GLY A 72 1.13 -17.25 10.61
N LEU A 73 1.10 -16.38 9.60
CA LEU A 73 0.51 -15.03 9.63
C LEU A 73 -0.78 -14.91 8.82
N ARG A 74 -1.42 -16.04 8.47
CA ARG A 74 -2.65 -16.07 7.67
C ARG A 74 -3.77 -15.20 8.26
N ASP A 75 -3.95 -15.25 9.58
CA ASP A 75 -5.01 -14.49 10.26
C ASP A 75 -4.80 -12.97 10.20
N PHE A 76 -3.63 -12.53 9.75
CA PHE A 76 -3.24 -11.13 9.64
C PHE A 76 -3.11 -10.67 8.18
N GLU A 77 -3.59 -11.44 7.21
CA GLU A 77 -3.39 -11.19 5.78
C GLU A 77 -3.85 -9.80 5.31
N ASP A 78 -4.96 -9.32 5.88
CA ASP A 78 -5.54 -8.00 5.58
C ASP A 78 -4.66 -6.83 6.06
N PHE A 79 -3.72 -7.07 6.98
CA PHE A 79 -2.80 -6.04 7.48
C PHE A 79 -1.58 -5.84 6.58
N PHE A 80 -1.26 -6.79 5.70
CA PHE A 80 -0.10 -6.73 4.82
C PHE A 80 -0.48 -6.14 3.45
N VAL A 81 -0.60 -4.82 3.37
CA VAL A 81 -0.82 -4.12 2.09
C VAL A 81 0.54 -3.76 1.50
N VAL A 82 0.89 -4.42 0.39
CA VAL A 82 2.21 -4.32 -0.25
C VAL A 82 2.07 -4.33 -1.77
N SER A 83 2.98 -3.63 -2.45
CA SER A 83 3.06 -3.63 -3.91
C SER A 83 4.03 -4.68 -4.47
N ASP A 84 4.92 -5.22 -3.63
CA ASP A 84 5.87 -6.26 -4.02
C ASP A 84 6.25 -7.20 -2.85
N LEU A 85 6.83 -8.35 -3.20
CA LEU A 85 7.18 -9.40 -2.22
C LEU A 85 8.37 -9.03 -1.32
N LYS A 86 9.27 -8.14 -1.75
CA LYS A 86 10.38 -7.70 -0.89
C LYS A 86 9.87 -6.79 0.21
N GLU A 87 8.85 -5.98 -0.08
CA GLU A 87 8.14 -5.21 0.92
C GLU A 87 7.40 -6.13 1.90
N LEU A 88 6.76 -7.20 1.40
CA LEU A 88 6.09 -8.21 2.22
C LEU A 88 7.04 -8.80 3.26
N ASP A 89 8.21 -9.28 2.84
CA ASP A 89 9.21 -9.86 3.75
C ASP A 89 9.65 -8.85 4.83
N LYS A 90 9.90 -7.59 4.45
CA LYS A 90 10.26 -6.53 5.41
C LYS A 90 9.14 -6.25 6.41
N GLN A 91 7.88 -6.24 5.97
CA GLN A 91 6.75 -6.04 6.85
C GLN A 91 6.58 -7.22 7.81
N ILE A 92 6.73 -8.46 7.32
CA ILE A 92 6.69 -9.68 8.13
C ILE A 92 7.77 -9.66 9.21
N GLU A 93 9.01 -9.29 8.86
CA GLU A 93 10.10 -9.18 9.83
C GLU A 93 9.81 -8.16 10.94
N LYS A 94 9.29 -6.98 10.57
CA LYS A 94 8.90 -5.95 11.54
C LYS A 94 7.76 -6.42 12.43
N PHE A 95 6.74 -7.06 11.85
CA PHE A 95 5.60 -7.59 12.59
C PHE A 95 6.05 -8.63 13.63
N ASN A 96 6.89 -9.58 13.23
CA ASN A 96 7.43 -10.59 14.13
C ASN A 96 8.27 -9.97 15.26
N LYS A 97 9.12 -8.96 14.97
CA LYS A 97 9.85 -8.23 16.02
C LYS A 97 8.92 -7.60 17.05
N ILE A 98 7.80 -7.03 16.61
CA ILE A 98 6.79 -6.45 17.51
C ILE A 98 6.13 -7.53 18.36
N LEU A 99 5.75 -8.67 17.77
CA LEU A 99 5.17 -9.79 18.50
C LEU A 99 6.12 -10.30 19.59
N GLU A 100 7.39 -10.48 19.27
CA GLU A 100 8.40 -10.93 20.25
C GLU A 100 8.61 -9.89 21.37
N ALA A 101 8.69 -8.60 21.03
CA ALA A 101 8.78 -7.54 22.05
C ALA A 101 7.55 -7.50 22.96
N LYS A 102 6.35 -7.74 22.43
CA LYS A 102 5.11 -7.82 23.24
C LYS A 102 5.06 -9.06 24.11
N LYS A 103 5.50 -10.22 23.62
CA LYS A 103 5.63 -11.44 24.43
C LYS A 103 6.57 -11.24 25.61
N LEU A 104 7.71 -10.59 25.39
CA LEU A 104 8.67 -10.28 26.46
C LEU A 104 8.08 -9.34 27.51
N ASN A 105 7.38 -8.27 27.08
CA ASN A 105 6.77 -7.31 28.00
C ASN A 105 5.55 -7.85 28.76
N ASN A 106 4.84 -8.83 28.20
CA ASN A 106 3.71 -9.50 28.83
C ASN A 106 4.11 -10.75 29.62
N SER A 107 5.38 -11.15 29.56
CA SER A 107 5.91 -12.21 30.42
C SER A 107 6.06 -11.62 31.82
N TYR A 108 5.08 -11.87 32.68
CA TYR A 108 5.11 -11.50 34.08
C TYR A 108 6.42 -12.01 34.73
N VAL A 109 7.28 -11.09 35.14
CA VAL A 109 8.40 -11.38 36.05
C VAL A 109 7.92 -10.96 37.44
N PRO A 110 7.55 -11.89 38.34
CA PRO A 110 7.16 -11.56 39.70
C PRO A 110 8.19 -10.63 40.36
N GLU A 111 7.76 -9.44 40.79
CA GLU A 111 8.52 -8.59 41.69
C GLU A 111 8.64 -9.31 43.04
N GLY A 112 9.76 -9.99 43.24
CA GLY A 112 9.96 -10.82 44.43
C GLY A 112 10.81 -12.07 44.23
N HIS A 113 11.34 -12.33 43.03
CA HIS A 113 12.43 -13.28 42.89
C HIS A 113 13.66 -12.76 43.65
N LYS A 114 13.74 -13.09 44.94
CA LYS A 114 15.02 -13.10 45.63
C LYS A 114 15.93 -13.97 44.77
N ALA A 115 16.99 -13.39 44.23
CA ALA A 115 18.04 -14.17 43.58
C ALA A 115 18.37 -15.32 44.54
N THR A 116 18.17 -16.56 44.09
CA THR A 116 18.44 -17.74 44.89
C THR A 116 19.88 -17.63 45.38
N ASP A 117 20.09 -17.53 46.69
CA ASP A 117 21.45 -17.41 47.22
C ASP A 117 22.27 -18.64 46.83
N ALA A 118 23.60 -18.47 46.78
CA ALA A 118 24.52 -19.51 46.30
C ALA A 118 24.34 -20.84 47.06
N TYR A 119 23.98 -20.77 48.34
CA TYR A 119 23.71 -21.94 49.17
C TYR A 119 22.41 -22.65 48.75
N THR A 120 21.33 -21.91 48.55
CA THR A 120 20.02 -22.43 48.16
C THR A 120 20.06 -23.05 46.78
N HIS A 121 20.83 -22.48 45.85
CA HIS A 121 21.06 -23.05 44.51
C HIS A 121 21.86 -24.36 44.59
N ALA A 122 22.94 -24.40 45.38
CA ALA A 122 23.72 -25.63 45.58
C ALA A 122 22.90 -26.73 46.26
N LYS A 123 22.04 -26.36 47.22
CA LYS A 123 21.12 -27.28 47.90
C LYS A 123 20.09 -27.90 46.95
N GLN A 124 19.50 -27.11 46.06
CA GLN A 124 18.57 -27.60 45.04
C GLN A 124 19.23 -28.62 44.10
N ASN A 125 20.48 -28.37 43.73
CA ASN A 125 21.26 -29.25 42.85
C ASN A 125 21.95 -30.42 43.57
N LYS A 126 21.71 -30.58 44.89
CA LYS A 126 22.37 -31.58 45.75
C LYS A 126 23.91 -31.51 45.71
N ASP A 127 24.47 -30.34 45.40
CA ASP A 127 25.91 -30.10 45.39
C ASP A 127 26.40 -29.77 46.80
N THR A 128 26.80 -30.81 47.53
CA THR A 128 27.30 -30.68 48.90
C THR A 128 28.57 -29.84 48.99
N LEU A 129 29.42 -29.85 47.95
CA LEU A 129 30.65 -29.05 47.93
C LEU A 129 30.33 -27.57 47.73
N GLY A 130 29.39 -27.27 46.82
CA GLY A 130 28.85 -25.93 46.59
C GLY A 130 28.18 -25.35 47.84
N MET A 131 27.44 -26.18 48.60
CA MET A 131 26.82 -25.77 49.86
C MET A 131 27.86 -25.35 50.91
N VAL A 132 28.93 -26.15 51.08
CA VAL A 132 30.00 -25.83 52.04
C VAL A 132 30.73 -24.56 51.61
N LYS A 133 31.08 -24.43 50.32
CA LYS A 133 31.72 -23.21 49.81
C LYS A 133 30.86 -21.97 50.06
N ALA A 134 29.56 -22.03 49.80
CA ALA A 134 28.66 -20.90 50.01
C ALA A 134 28.52 -20.49 51.48
N LEU A 135 28.69 -21.41 52.44
CA LEU A 135 28.66 -21.11 53.88
C LEU A 135 29.94 -20.41 54.38
N PHE A 136 31.08 -20.66 53.74
CA PHE A 136 32.38 -20.13 54.18
C PHE A 136 32.91 -19.00 53.31
N ASN A 137 32.22 -18.65 52.22
CA ASN A 137 32.54 -17.50 51.40
C ASN A 137 31.95 -16.25 52.05
N LYS A 138 32.80 -15.43 52.69
CA LYS A 138 32.46 -14.11 53.22
C LYS A 138 32.42 -13.06 52.11
#